data_AF-A0AAD6UUT0-F1
#
_entry.id   AF-A0AAD6UUT0-F1
#
_cell.length_a   1.000
_cell.length_b   1.000
_cell.length_c   1.000
_cell.angle_alpha   90.00
_cell.angle_beta   90.00
_cell.angle_gamma   90.00
#
_symmetry.space_group_name_H-M   'P 1'
#
loop_
_entity.id
_entity.type
_entity.pdbx_description
1 polymer ?
#
loop_
_entity_poly.entity_id
_entity_poly.type
_entity_poly.pdbx_seq_one_letter_code
_entity_poly.pdbx_strand_id
1 'polypeptide(L)'
;FVLALLDHTPDMFLDEIQEALFIQHDIDVSLATICRTLHRLGISSKKLSRQAAERCEHARRDFLMEIGDEPADRIVCADESCVNILTSYRRNGWA
;
A
#
# COMPACT_ATOMS: atom_id res chain seq x y z
N PHE A 1 -12.02 3.71 -14.82
CA PHE A 1 -11.18 2.51 -14.69
C PHE A 1 -9.96 2.78 -13.81
N VAL A 2 -8.95 3.55 -14.27
CA VAL A 2 -7.70 3.81 -13.52
C VAL A 2 -7.95 4.33 -12.09
N LEU A 3 -8.93 5.22 -11.88
CA LEU A 3 -9.29 5.70 -10.54
C LEU A 3 -9.85 4.60 -9.63
N ALA A 4 -10.79 3.79 -10.12
CA ALA A 4 -11.36 2.68 -9.36
C ALA A 4 -10.31 1.61 -9.04
N LEU A 5 -9.39 1.39 -9.98
CA LEU A 5 -8.26 0.48 -9.82
C LEU A 5 -7.34 0.97 -8.68
N LEU A 6 -7.05 2.27 -8.62
CA LEU A 6 -6.24 2.88 -7.54
C LEU A 6 -6.98 2.98 -6.19
N ASP A 7 -8.30 3.09 -6.18
CA ASP A 7 -9.10 3.06 -4.94
C ASP A 7 -9.05 1.68 -4.27
N HIS A 8 -9.00 0.60 -5.06
CA HIS A 8 -8.92 -0.77 -4.55
C HIS A 8 -7.50 -1.19 -4.17
N THR A 9 -6.49 -0.73 -4.92
CA THR A 9 -5.08 -1.08 -4.73
C THR A 9 -4.21 0.17 -4.92
N PRO A 10 -4.04 1.00 -3.88
CA PRO A 10 -3.32 2.28 -3.99
C PRO A 10 -1.79 2.12 -4.09
N ASP A 11 -1.30 0.89 -4.10
CA ASP A 11 0.11 0.50 -4.10
C ASP A 11 0.66 0.07 -5.48
N MET A 12 -0.14 0.19 -6.54
CA MET A 12 0.29 -0.19 -7.90
C MET A 12 1.29 0.78 -8.52
N PHE A 13 2.30 0.21 -9.20
CA PHE A 13 3.25 0.91 -10.05
C PHE A 13 2.67 1.23 -11.44
N LEU A 14 3.33 2.12 -12.18
CA LEU A 14 2.91 2.51 -13.52
C LEU A 14 2.85 1.35 -14.52
N ASP A 15 3.75 0.37 -14.39
CA ASP A 15 3.80 -0.85 -15.20
C ASP A 15 2.70 -1.84 -14.84
N GLU A 16 2.37 -1.99 -13.55
CA GLU A 16 1.22 -2.78 -13.10
C GLU A 16 -0.11 -2.16 -13.59
N ILE A 17 -0.22 -0.83 -13.63
CA ILE A 17 -1.38 -0.13 -14.24
C ILE A 17 -1.41 -0.35 -15.76
N GLN A 18 -0.26 -0.33 -16.42
CA GLN A 18 -0.15 -0.62 -17.86
C GLN A 18 -0.61 -2.05 -18.17
N GLU A 19 -0.14 -3.03 -17.41
CA GLU A 19 -0.51 -4.42 -17.56
C GLU A 19 -2.01 -4.63 -17.29
N ALA A 20 -2.58 -3.99 -16.26
CA ALA A 20 -4.01 -4.06 -15.98
C ALA A 20 -4.85 -3.47 -17.12
N LEU A 21 -4.40 -2.38 -17.75
CA LEU A 21 -5.04 -1.77 -18.92
C LEU A 21 -4.96 -2.69 -20.15
N PHE A 22 -3.84 -3.36 -20.34
CA PHE A 22 -3.68 -4.33 -21.42
C PHE A 22 -4.56 -5.57 -21.22
N ILE A 23 -4.51 -6.19 -20.03
CA ILE A 23 -5.25 -7.43 -19.74
C ILE A 23 -6.77 -7.22 -19.75
N GLN A 24 -7.25 -6.13 -19.15
CA GLN A 24 -8.71 -5.93 -18.95
C GLN A 24 -9.37 -5.16 -20.10
N HIS A 25 -8.61 -4.39 -20.86
CA HIS A 25 -9.16 -3.50 -21.88
C HIS A 25 -8.46 -3.59 -23.24
N ASP A 26 -7.40 -4.40 -23.40
CA ASP A 26 -6.58 -4.48 -24.62
C ASP A 26 -6.00 -3.10 -25.02
N ILE A 27 -5.72 -2.26 -24.02
CA ILE A 27 -5.16 -0.91 -24.21
C ILE A 27 -3.68 -0.94 -23.87
N ASP A 28 -2.84 -0.84 -24.90
CA ASP A 28 -1.42 -0.56 -24.73
C ASP A 28 -1.18 0.96 -24.65
N VAL A 29 -0.75 1.42 -23.49
CA VAL A 29 -0.40 2.82 -23.24
C VAL A 29 0.97 2.92 -22.63
N SER A 30 1.78 3.86 -23.13
CA SER A 30 3.11 4.11 -22.55
C SER A 30 3.03 4.56 -21.08
N LEU A 31 4.03 4.17 -20.28
CA LEU A 31 4.18 4.61 -18.88
C LEU A 31 4.13 6.14 -18.75
N ALA A 32 4.70 6.87 -19.70
CA ALA A 32 4.67 8.32 -19.72
C ALA A 32 3.24 8.88 -19.86
N THR A 33 2.37 8.22 -20.62
CA THR A 33 0.95 8.58 -20.74
C THR A 33 0.20 8.33 -19.43
N ILE A 34 0.49 7.22 -18.75
CA ILE A 34 -0.12 6.88 -17.46
C ILE A 34 0.32 7.92 -16.41
N CYS A 35 1.61 8.19 -16.28
CA CYS A 35 2.16 9.19 -15.36
C CYS A 35 1.53 10.57 -15.55
N ARG A 36 1.47 11.08 -16.79
CA ARG A 36 0.81 12.37 -17.09
C ARG A 36 -0.67 12.37 -16.72
N THR A 37 -1.36 11.23 -16.90
CA THR A 37 -2.77 11.08 -16.57
C THR A 37 -2.98 11.12 -15.05
N LEU A 38 -2.15 10.42 -14.28
CA LEU A 38 -2.19 10.46 -12.81
C LEU A 38 -1.91 11.86 -12.27
N HIS A 39 -0.91 12.55 -12.80
CA HIS A 39 -0.62 13.94 -12.44
C HIS A 39 -1.79 14.88 -12.76
N ARG A 40 -2.43 14.71 -13.93
CA ARG A 40 -3.62 15.50 -14.30
C ARG A 40 -4.81 15.22 -13.37
N LEU A 41 -4.89 14.01 -12.81
CA LEU A 41 -5.91 13.63 -11.84
C LEU A 41 -5.58 14.09 -10.40
N GLY A 42 -4.47 14.80 -10.19
CA GLY A 42 -4.05 15.27 -8.87
C GLY A 42 -3.46 14.16 -7.99
N ILE A 43 -3.13 13.00 -8.57
CA ILE A 43 -2.53 11.87 -7.87
C ILE A 43 -1.02 12.06 -7.91
N SER A 44 -0.50 12.70 -6.85
CA SER A 44 0.93 12.81 -6.60
C SER A 44 1.29 11.90 -5.42
N SER A 45 2.19 10.95 -5.66
CA SER A 45 2.82 10.03 -4.69
C SER A 45 2.61 10.37 -3.20
N LYS A 46 1.94 9.48 -2.46
CA LYS A 46 1.86 9.53 -0.99
C LYS A 46 1.91 8.13 -0.40
N LYS A 47 2.79 7.98 0.59
CA LYS A 47 3.18 6.76 1.34
C LYS A 47 2.25 5.55 1.20
N LEU A 48 2.85 4.44 0.74
CA LEU A 48 2.44 3.07 1.06
C LEU A 48 2.42 2.87 2.59
N SER A 49 1.34 3.30 3.22
CA SER A 49 0.92 2.68 4.47
C SER A 49 -0.57 2.43 4.32
N ARG A 50 -0.92 1.25 3.80
CA ARG A 50 -2.27 0.74 3.92
C ARG A 50 -2.59 0.72 5.42
N GLN A 51 -3.51 1.58 5.86
CA GLN A 51 -4.04 1.45 7.21
C GLN A 51 -4.68 0.06 7.27
N ALA A 52 -4.21 -0.80 8.17
CA ALA A 52 -4.76 -2.15 8.29
C ALA A 52 -6.28 -2.04 8.49
N ALA A 53 -7.07 -2.69 7.63
CA ALA A 53 -8.52 -2.66 7.71
C ALA A 53 -9.03 -3.23 9.06
N GLU A 54 -8.22 -4.06 9.71
CA GLU A 54 -8.43 -4.66 11.02
C GLU A 54 -8.15 -3.69 12.19
N ARG A 55 -7.71 -2.45 11.91
CA ARG A 55 -7.40 -1.46 12.95
C ARG A 55 -8.67 -1.05 13.70
N CYS A 56 -8.88 -1.63 14.87
CA CYS A 56 -9.95 -1.30 15.80
C CYS A 56 -9.42 -0.42 16.96
N GLU A 57 -9.86 0.83 17.03
CA GLU A 57 -9.43 1.78 18.08
C GLU A 57 -9.90 1.39 19.49
N HIS A 58 -10.94 0.55 19.61
CA HIS A 58 -11.38 0.00 20.89
C HIS A 58 -10.41 -1.06 21.39
N ALA A 59 -10.14 -2.09 20.57
CA ALA A 59 -9.20 -3.15 20.91
C ALA A 59 -7.79 -2.63 21.25
N ARG A 60 -7.34 -1.55 20.60
CA ARG A 60 -6.07 -0.90 20.91
C ARG A 60 -6.05 -0.23 22.29
N ARG A 61 -7.16 0.38 22.71
CA ARG A 61 -7.27 0.98 24.03
C ARG A 61 -7.28 -0.08 25.12
N ASP A 62 -8.01 -1.16 24.90
CA ASP A 62 -8.11 -2.26 25.85
C ASP A 62 -6.74 -2.92 26.04
N PHE A 63 -6.03 -3.20 24.94
CA PHE A 63 -4.67 -3.74 24.99
C PHE A 63 -3.67 -2.79 25.68
N LEU A 64 -3.77 -1.47 25.44
CA LEU A 64 -2.91 -0.48 26.08
C LEU A 64 -3.12 -0.44 27.61
N MET A 65 -4.37 -0.57 28.06
CA MET A 65 -4.69 -0.65 29.48
C MET A 65 -4.18 -1.95 30.11
N GLU A 66 -4.26 -3.06 29.37
CA GLU A 66 -3.80 -4.37 29.83
C GLU A 66 -2.28 -4.43 30.02
N ILE A 67 -1.51 -3.85 29.10
CA ILE A 67 -0.03 -3.94 29.12
C ILE A 67 0.66 -2.71 29.74
N GLY A 68 -0.10 -1.68 30.14
CA GLY A 68 0.44 -0.38 30.56
C GLY A 68 1.35 -0.42 31.79
N ASP A 69 1.16 -1.41 32.67
CA ASP A 69 1.97 -1.61 33.88
C ASP A 69 3.19 -2.51 33.65
N GLU A 70 3.33 -3.15 32.48
CA GLU A 70 4.48 -3.99 32.18
C GLU A 70 5.68 -3.14 31.74
N PRO A 71 6.85 -3.32 32.37
CA PRO A 71 8.05 -2.62 31.96
C PRO A 71 8.55 -3.15 30.60
N ALA A 72 9.13 -2.25 29.80
CA ALA A 72 9.50 -2.54 28.41
C ALA A 72 10.53 -3.68 28.26
N ASP A 73 11.32 -3.96 29.30
CA ASP A 73 12.32 -5.04 29.34
C ASP A 73 11.69 -6.44 29.43
N ARG A 74 10.39 -6.53 29.75
CA ARG A 74 9.62 -7.79 29.78
C ARG A 74 8.79 -8.04 28.53
N ILE A 75 8.77 -7.09 27.61
CA ILE A 75 7.94 -7.15 26.40
C ILE A 75 8.79 -7.64 25.23
N VAL A 76 8.44 -8.80 24.70
CA VAL A 76 9.02 -9.34 23.46
C VAL A 76 7.94 -9.37 22.39
N CYS A 77 8.13 -8.57 21.33
CA CYS A 77 7.22 -8.51 20.20
C CYS A 77 7.77 -9.34 19.03
N ALA A 78 6.94 -10.22 18.47
CA ALA A 78 7.22 -10.91 17.21
C ALA A 78 6.08 -10.59 16.25
N ASP A 79 6.43 -10.27 15.00
CA ASP A 79 5.47 -9.99 13.93
C ASP A 79 5.85 -10.80 12.68
N GLU A 80 4.85 -11.34 12.00
CA GLU A 80 5.04 -12.05 10.75
C GLU A 80 5.15 -11.05 9.61
N SER A 81 6.39 -10.76 9.20
CA SER A 81 6.60 -10.02 7.97
C SER A 81 6.36 -10.93 6.76
N CYS A 82 5.27 -10.68 6.02
CA CYS A 82 5.06 -11.31 4.73
C CYS A 82 6.11 -10.81 3.74
N VAL A 83 7.09 -11.65 3.41
CA VAL A 83 8.07 -11.37 2.36
C VAL A 83 7.47 -11.78 1.03
N ASN A 84 6.84 -10.84 0.33
CA ASN A 84 6.56 -11.03 -1.09
C ASN A 84 7.90 -10.90 -1.86
N ILE A 85 8.32 -12.00 -2.47
CA ILE A 85 9.60 -12.09 -3.19
C ILE A 85 9.66 -11.10 -4.37
N LEU A 86 8.50 -10.72 -4.92
CA LEU A 86 8.37 -9.68 -5.97
C LEU A 86 8.60 -8.24 -5.44
N THR A 87 8.54 -8.04 -4.12
CA THR A 87 8.75 -6.75 -3.44
C THR A 87 10.10 -6.63 -2.71
N SER A 88 10.89 -7.72 -2.67
CA SER A 88 12.10 -7.86 -1.85
C SER A 88 13.23 -6.85 -2.15
N TYR A 89 13.21 -6.17 -3.31
CA TYR A 89 14.19 -5.13 -3.69
C TYR A 89 13.65 -3.68 -3.60
N ARG A 90 12.45 -3.47 -3.06
CA ARG A 90 11.79 -2.16 -3.07
C ARG A 90 12.28 -1.30 -1.89
N ARG A 91 13.39 -0.55 -2.07
CA ARG A 91 13.81 0.51 -1.13
C ARG A 91 12.97 1.77 -1.25
N ASN A 92 12.51 2.08 -2.45
CA ASN A 92 11.62 3.20 -2.75
C ASN A 92 10.67 2.75 -3.86
N GLY A 93 9.37 2.97 -3.68
CA GLY A 93 8.42 2.96 -4.79
C GLY A 93 8.46 4.32 -5.49
N TRP A 94 8.75 4.32 -6.78
CA TRP A 94 8.57 5.49 -7.63
C TRP A 94 7.15 5.45 -8.20
N ALA A 95 6.46 6.58 -8.08
CA ALA A 95 5.23 6.88 -8.81
C ALA A 95 5.53 7.32 -10.24
#